data_AF-A0A4Q7TUX2-F1
#
_entry.id   AF-A0A4Q7TUX2-F1
#
_cell.length_a   1.000
_cell.length_b   1.000
_cell.length_c   1.000
_cell.angle_alpha   90.00
_cell.angle_beta   90.00
_cell.angle_gamma   90.00
#
_symmetry.space_group_name_H-M   'P 1'
#
loop_
_entity.id
_entity.type
_entity.pdbx_description
1 polymer ?
#
loop_
_entity_poly.entity_id
_entity_poly.type
_entity_poly.pdbx_seq_one_letter_code
_entity_poly.pdbx_strand_id
1 'polypeptide(L)'
;MIDVVDTAAVLAGWIVALGLLTLIAFVWVWPRVRFVQRRRGAERMIAAGMSTDTFAVRALATARLGALGRVHPDPGSALLAGDRSTIRALAELELRRLGVASDLLP
;
A
#
# COMPACT_ATOMS: atom_id res chain seq x y z
N MET A 1 13.93 -14.23 51.76
CA MET A 1 12.80 -14.96 51.12
C MET A 1 11.68 -14.01 50.71
N ILE A 2 11.44 -12.95 51.48
CA ILE A 2 10.53 -11.82 51.16
C ILE A 2 10.91 -11.11 49.85
N ASP A 3 12.21 -10.95 49.58
CA ASP A 3 12.69 -10.26 48.36
C ASP A 3 12.34 -10.96 47.05
N VAL A 4 12.21 -12.29 47.07
CA VAL A 4 11.88 -13.09 45.87
C VAL A 4 10.42 -12.87 45.48
N VAL A 5 9.53 -12.78 46.47
CA VAL A 5 8.10 -12.57 46.25
C VAL A 5 7.84 -11.15 45.77
N ASP A 6 8.48 -10.15 46.38
CA ASP A 6 8.36 -8.75 45.94
C ASP A 6 8.93 -8.57 44.52
N THR A 7 10.09 -9.16 44.23
CA THR A 7 10.68 -9.09 42.87
C THR A 7 9.78 -9.78 41.85
N ALA A 8 9.22 -10.94 42.18
CA ALA A 8 8.30 -11.67 41.30
C ALA A 8 6.99 -10.88 41.05
N ALA A 9 6.45 -10.24 42.09
CA ALA A 9 5.25 -9.42 41.97
C ALA A 9 5.48 -8.20 41.06
N VAL A 10 6.62 -7.53 41.22
CA VAL A 10 7.00 -6.39 40.37
C VAL A 10 7.21 -6.83 38.92
N LEU A 11 7.92 -7.93 38.69
CA LEU A 11 8.13 -8.47 37.34
C LEU A 11 6.81 -8.87 36.66
N ALA A 12 5.92 -9.54 37.39
CA ALA A 12 4.61 -9.92 36.88
C ALA A 12 3.78 -8.68 36.48
N GLY A 13 3.79 -7.63 37.32
CA GLY A 13 3.13 -6.37 37.01
C GLY A 13 3.67 -5.71 35.74
N TRP A 14 5.00 -5.66 35.59
CA TRP A 14 5.64 -5.13 34.38
C TRP A 14 5.33 -5.95 33.13
N ILE A 15 5.36 -7.29 33.20
CA ILE A 15 5.04 -8.15 32.06
C ILE A 15 3.61 -7.91 31.59
N VAL A 16 2.65 -7.81 32.51
CA VAL A 16 1.24 -7.56 32.19
C VAL A 16 1.07 -6.17 31.57
N ALA A 17 1.66 -5.14 32.19
CA ALA A 17 1.56 -3.76 31.71
C ALA A 17 2.20 -3.59 30.32
N LEU A 18 3.42 -4.10 30.14
CA LEU A 18 4.14 -4.01 28.87
C LEU A 18 3.49 -4.89 27.80
N GLY A 19 2.95 -6.05 28.19
CA GLY A 19 2.22 -6.95 27.30
C GLY A 19 0.96 -6.29 26.72
N LEU A 20 0.12 -5.68 27.57
CA LEU A 20 -1.07 -4.95 27.14
C LEU A 20 -0.71 -3.75 26.26
N LEU A 21 0.28 -2.96 26.67
CA LEU A 21 0.73 -1.80 25.90
C LEU A 21 1.25 -2.21 24.52
N THR A 22 2.05 -3.28 24.47
CA THR A 22 2.59 -3.83 23.22
C THR A 22 1.47 -4.39 22.35
N LEU A 23 0.48 -5.08 22.92
CA LEU A 23 -0.65 -5.62 22.18
C LEU A 23 -1.48 -4.50 21.53
N ILE A 24 -1.81 -3.45 22.30
CA ILE A 24 -2.53 -2.28 21.80
C ILE A 24 -1.71 -1.56 20.71
N ALA A 25 -0.42 -1.35 20.98
CA ALA A 25 0.49 -0.78 20.01
C ALA A 25 0.54 -1.64 18.74
N PHE A 26 0.62 -2.96 18.83
CA PHE A 26 0.69 -3.85 17.68
C PHE A 26 -0.60 -3.87 16.87
N VAL A 27 -1.76 -3.92 17.55
CA VAL A 27 -3.09 -3.87 16.90
C VAL A 27 -3.27 -2.56 16.12
N TRP A 28 -2.68 -1.45 16.59
CA TRP A 28 -2.80 -0.16 15.92
C TRP A 28 -1.68 0.12 14.90
N VAL A 29 -0.45 -0.23 15.24
CA VAL A 29 0.75 0.00 14.43
C VAL A 29 0.80 -0.98 13.27
N TRP A 30 0.37 -2.23 13.42
CA TRP A 30 0.42 -3.22 12.33
C TRP A 30 -0.43 -2.84 11.11
N PRO A 31 -1.72 -2.46 11.22
CA PRO A 31 -2.49 -1.96 10.09
C PRO A 31 -1.92 -0.64 9.54
N ARG A 32 -1.39 0.24 10.42
CA ARG A 32 -0.81 1.54 10.02
C ARG A 32 0.50 1.38 9.25
N VAL A 33 1.38 0.49 9.69
CA VAL A 33 2.63 0.10 9.03
C VAL A 33 2.33 -0.66 7.74
N ARG A 34 1.31 -1.52 7.68
CA ARG A 34 0.89 -2.14 6.42
C ARG A 34 0.36 -1.13 5.41
N PHE A 35 -0.33 -0.09 5.86
CA PHE A 35 -0.79 0.99 5.00
C PHE A 35 0.40 1.82 4.47
N VAL A 36 1.37 2.13 5.34
CA VAL A 36 2.61 2.85 4.95
C VAL A 36 3.53 1.99 4.08
N GLN A 37 3.66 0.69 4.33
CA GLN A 37 4.44 -0.24 3.49
C GLN A 37 3.82 -0.38 2.10
N ARG A 38 2.48 -0.41 1.98
CA ARG A 38 1.81 -0.33 0.68
C ARG A 38 2.09 0.98 -0.04
N ARG A 39 2.24 2.09 0.69
CA ARG A 39 2.62 3.40 0.13
C ARG A 39 4.10 3.48 -0.27
N ARG A 40 5.01 2.87 0.50
CA ARG A 40 6.46 2.89 0.20
C ARG A 40 6.87 2.09 -1.04
N GLY A 41 6.06 1.10 -1.45
CA GLY A 41 6.21 0.46 -2.77
C GLY A 41 5.95 1.41 -3.93
N ALA A 42 5.06 2.39 -3.74
CA ALA A 42 4.72 3.39 -4.74
C ALA A 42 5.83 4.44 -4.94
N GLU A 43 6.37 4.96 -3.83
CA GLU A 43 7.39 6.02 -3.84
C GLU A 43 8.69 5.55 -4.52
N ARG A 44 9.09 4.28 -4.35
CA ARG A 44 10.28 3.73 -5.03
C ARG A 44 10.13 3.63 -6.54
N MET A 45 8.91 3.48 -7.06
CA MET A 45 8.68 3.38 -8.50
C MET A 45 8.52 4.74 -9.17
N ILE A 46 8.06 5.76 -8.43
CA ILE A 46 8.03 7.14 -8.90
C ILE A 46 9.45 7.73 -8.92
N ALA A 47 10.29 7.38 -7.94
CA ALA A 47 11.70 7.78 -7.91
C ALA A 47 12.55 7.22 -9.07
N ALA A 48 12.02 6.25 -9.85
CA ALA A 48 12.72 5.61 -10.96
C ALA A 48 12.46 6.25 -12.34
N GLY A 49 11.64 7.30 -12.46
CA GLY A 49 11.51 8.08 -13.71
C GLY A 49 10.77 7.38 -14.86
N MET A 50 9.73 6.59 -14.56
CA MET A 50 8.95 5.86 -15.57
C MET A 50 8.03 6.76 -16.40
N SER A 51 7.90 6.42 -17.69
CA SER A 51 6.94 7.02 -18.63
C SER A 51 5.50 6.57 -18.35
N THR A 52 4.52 7.37 -18.79
CA THR A 52 3.07 7.10 -18.68
C THR A 52 2.66 5.69 -19.15
N ASP A 53 3.30 5.18 -20.21
CA ASP A 53 3.03 3.83 -20.73
C ASP A 53 3.46 2.73 -19.75
N THR A 54 4.53 2.96 -18.99
CA THR A 54 5.01 1.98 -18.01
C THR A 54 4.06 1.90 -16.82
N PHE A 55 3.45 3.02 -16.44
CA PHE A 55 2.38 3.04 -15.44
C PHE A 55 1.13 2.32 -15.95
N ALA A 56 0.77 2.46 -17.22
CA ALA A 56 -0.38 1.77 -17.83
C ALA A 56 -0.19 0.24 -17.88
N VAL A 57 0.98 -0.26 -18.29
CA VAL A 57 1.30 -1.70 -18.31
C VAL A 57 1.25 -2.29 -16.89
N ARG A 58 1.79 -1.54 -15.93
CA ARG A 58 1.75 -1.95 -14.52
C ARG A 58 0.33 -1.93 -13.94
N ALA A 59 -0.49 -0.97 -14.33
CA ALA A 59 -1.90 -0.96 -13.97
C ALA A 59 -2.58 -2.26 -14.42
N LEU A 60 -2.36 -2.70 -15.67
CA LEU A 60 -2.85 -3.98 -16.19
C LEU A 60 -2.37 -5.20 -15.39
N ALA A 61 -1.10 -5.22 -14.98
CA ALA A 61 -0.53 -6.33 -14.22
C ALA A 61 -1.01 -6.40 -12.76
N THR A 62 -1.45 -5.28 -12.17
CA THR A 62 -1.66 -5.18 -10.71
C THR A 62 -3.08 -4.73 -10.30
N ALA A 63 -3.86 -4.20 -11.23
CA ALA A 63 -5.24 -3.77 -10.99
C ALA A 63 -6.19 -4.97 -10.95
N ARG A 64 -7.24 -4.85 -10.13
CA ARG A 64 -8.28 -5.88 -10.06
C ARG A 64 -9.15 -5.81 -11.32
N LEU A 65 -9.59 -6.97 -11.82
CA LEU A 65 -10.41 -7.11 -13.04
C LEU A 65 -11.65 -6.19 -13.04
N GLY A 66 -12.34 -6.03 -11.91
CA GLY A 66 -13.50 -5.13 -11.82
C GLY A 66 -13.18 -3.63 -11.92
N ALA A 67 -11.94 -3.22 -11.65
CA ALA A 67 -11.50 -1.84 -11.84
C ALA A 67 -11.05 -1.60 -13.30
N LEU A 68 -10.41 -2.61 -13.90
CA LEU A 68 -10.03 -2.63 -15.33
C LEU A 68 -11.25 -2.57 -16.25
N GLY A 69 -12.30 -3.35 -15.96
CA GLY A 69 -13.54 -3.37 -16.72
C GLY A 69 -14.35 -2.07 -16.66
N ARG A 70 -14.06 -1.17 -15.70
CA ARG A 70 -14.65 0.18 -15.68
C ARG A 70 -13.96 1.15 -16.63
N VAL A 71 -12.71 0.87 -17.02
CA VAL A 71 -11.96 1.70 -17.96
C VAL A 71 -12.30 1.29 -19.38
N HIS A 72 -12.16 0.01 -19.71
CA HIS A 72 -12.48 -0.52 -21.02
C HIS A 72 -12.95 -1.98 -20.91
N PRO A 73 -13.90 -2.44 -21.75
CA PRO A 73 -14.34 -3.85 -21.76
C PRO A 73 -13.21 -4.84 -22.01
N ASP A 74 -12.25 -4.47 -22.85
CA ASP A 74 -11.00 -5.19 -23.08
C ASP A 74 -9.80 -4.22 -23.05
N PRO A 75 -9.22 -3.97 -21.86
CA PRO A 75 -8.17 -2.98 -21.70
C PRO A 75 -6.82 -3.43 -22.27
N GLY A 76 -6.62 -4.74 -22.48
CA GLY A 76 -5.38 -5.26 -23.06
C GLY A 76 -5.28 -4.94 -24.54
N SER A 77 -6.35 -5.21 -25.31
CA SER A 77 -6.37 -4.90 -26.74
C SER A 77 -6.34 -3.40 -27.02
N ALA A 78 -7.02 -2.59 -26.20
CA ALA A 78 -6.98 -1.13 -26.32
C ALA A 78 -5.58 -0.54 -26.04
N LEU A 79 -4.82 -1.12 -25.11
CA LEU A 79 -3.43 -0.74 -24.86
C LEU A 79 -2.53 -1.11 -26.04
N LEU A 80 -2.66 -2.33 -26.58
CA LEU A 80 -1.93 -2.80 -27.75
C LEU A 80 -2.24 -1.96 -29.00
N ALA A 81 -3.47 -1.46 -29.12
CA ALA A 81 -3.89 -0.55 -30.18
C ALA A 81 -3.35 0.89 -30.03
N GLY A 82 -2.69 1.21 -28.91
CA GLY A 82 -2.11 2.53 -28.68
C GLY A 82 -3.13 3.62 -28.36
N ASP A 83 -4.32 3.25 -27.87
CA ASP A 83 -5.34 4.22 -27.50
C ASP A 83 -4.89 5.07 -26.30
N ARG A 84 -4.53 6.33 -26.60
CA ARG A 84 -4.02 7.29 -25.61
C ARG A 84 -5.02 7.57 -24.50
N SER A 85 -6.32 7.47 -24.76
CA SER A 85 -7.34 7.69 -23.74
C SER A 85 -7.36 6.54 -22.73
N THR A 86 -7.32 5.29 -23.20
CA THR A 86 -7.23 4.09 -22.35
C THR A 86 -5.90 4.04 -21.59
N ILE A 87 -4.77 4.35 -22.25
CA ILE A 87 -3.45 4.42 -21.60
C ILE A 87 -3.47 5.43 -20.45
N ARG A 88 -3.99 6.64 -20.67
CA ARG A 88 -4.07 7.69 -19.65
C ARG A 88 -4.99 7.29 -18.50
N ALA A 89 -6.14 6.68 -18.79
CA ALA A 89 -7.08 6.21 -17.77
C ALA A 89 -6.49 5.05 -16.93
N LEU A 90 -5.74 4.14 -17.54
CA LEU A 90 -5.01 3.08 -16.83
C LEU A 90 -3.90 3.65 -15.94
N ALA A 91 -3.12 4.61 -16.45
CA ALA A 91 -2.10 5.30 -15.67
C ALA A 91 -2.72 6.06 -14.47
N GLU A 92 -3.86 6.72 -14.67
CA GLU A 92 -4.58 7.41 -13.59
C GLU A 92 -5.11 6.43 -12.53
N LEU A 93 -5.59 5.26 -12.93
CA LEU A 93 -6.04 4.21 -12.03
C LEU A 93 -4.88 3.71 -11.15
N GLU A 94 -3.69 3.53 -11.71
CA GLU A 94 -2.50 3.18 -10.94
C GLU A 94 -2.09 4.32 -9.99
N LEU A 95 -2.09 5.58 -10.44
CA LEU A 95 -1.78 6.72 -9.55
C LEU A 95 -2.73 6.84 -8.37
N ARG A 96 -4.04 6.64 -8.58
CA ARG A 96 -5.03 6.58 -7.47
C ARG A 96 -4.73 5.43 -6.50
N ARG A 97 -4.29 4.28 -7.02
CA ARG A 97 -3.91 3.12 -6.21
C ARG A 97 -2.66 3.38 -5.36
N LEU A 98 -1.76 4.22 -5.87
CA LEU A 98 -0.57 4.71 -5.19
C LEU A 98 -0.83 5.90 -4.26
N GLY A 99 -2.02 6.53 -4.35
CA GLY A 99 -2.40 7.69 -3.55
C GLY A 99 -1.76 9.00 -4.02
N VAL A 100 -1.35 9.06 -5.29
CA VAL A 100 -0.70 10.22 -5.91
C VAL A 100 -1.70 10.95 -6.80
N ALA A 101 -1.68 12.28 -6.78
CA ALA A 101 -2.55 13.12 -7.58
C ALA A 101 -2.24 12.96 -9.08
N SER A 102 -3.29 12.90 -9.91
CA SER A 102 -3.18 12.67 -11.36
C SER A 102 -2.63 13.87 -12.15
N ASP A 103 -2.47 15.02 -11.49
CA ASP A 103 -1.89 16.26 -12.03
C ASP A 103 -0.39 16.17 -12.38
N LEU A 104 0.27 15.08 -11.99
CA LEU A 104 1.69 14.83 -12.29
C LEU A 104 1.93 14.07 -13.60
N LEU A 105 0.87 13.72 -14.34
CA LEU A 105 1.00 13.08 -15.66
C LEU A 105 1.29 14.14 -16.74
N PRO A 106 2.44 14.07 -17.44
CA PRO A 106 2.73 14.95 -18.58
C PRO A 106 1.79 14.73 -19.78
#